data_AF-A0A243RNE7-F1
#
_entry.id   AF-A0A243RNE7-F1
#
_cell.length_a   1.000
_cell.length_b   1.000
_cell.length_c   1.000
_cell.angle_alpha   90.00
_cell.angle_beta   90.00
_cell.angle_gamma   90.00
#
_symmetry.space_group_name_H-M   'P 1'
#
loop_
_entity.id
_entity.type
_entity.pdbx_description
1 polymer ?
#
loop_
_entity_poly.entity_id
_entity_poly.type
_entity_poly.pdbx_seq_one_letter_code
_entity_poly.pdbx_strand_id
1 'polypeptide(L)'
;MFVALHAALKAGINHLLANDNWLPPAATGYAAMLRQCKRGYADGKSGSDRRGHREAQEGLRRFFGDKAAAIAAEYPSRGRPVQAAAAILSDLDWAWAGRASDRMLSEHTPVYSYGFADRTAPPIFPLPGGVEPLASHGSELSFLFPGAALTREQRKLGDMMITYWSRFAATGDPNAPGLPRWSPVRTGHVHRLAPGPGGVGIYNQDALHKLTFWDRLAGVYRVPAEEAGPGAGA
;
A
#
# COMPACT_ATOMS: atom_id res chain seq x y z
N MET A 1 -3.57 -3.13 1.43
CA MET A 1 -2.40 -3.20 2.33
C MET A 1 -1.41 -4.24 1.78
N PHE A 2 -0.10 -3.98 1.87
CA PHE A 2 0.93 -4.91 1.43
C PHE A 2 1.56 -5.64 2.61
N VAL A 3 1.72 -6.94 2.44
CA VAL A 3 2.59 -7.77 3.27
C VAL A 3 3.34 -8.63 2.29
N ALA A 4 4.65 -8.50 2.28
CA ALA A 4 5.50 -9.43 1.55
C ALA A 4 5.90 -10.54 2.52
N LEU A 5 5.67 -11.79 2.10
CA LEU A 5 6.02 -12.96 2.88
C LEU A 5 7.52 -13.19 2.73
N HIS A 6 8.30 -12.55 3.60
CA HIS A 6 9.76 -12.57 3.57
C HIS A 6 10.30 -13.72 4.43
N ALA A 7 11.12 -14.58 3.84
CA ALA A 7 12.06 -15.40 4.58
C ALA A 7 13.38 -14.64 4.79
N ALA A 8 13.37 -13.51 5.50
CA ALA A 8 14.57 -12.90 6.12
C ALA A 8 14.19 -11.71 7.02
N LEU A 9 14.93 -11.56 8.11
CA LEU A 9 14.61 -10.74 9.28
C LEU A 9 14.40 -9.24 9.04
N LYS A 10 13.47 -8.69 9.85
CA LYS A 10 13.11 -7.30 10.20
C LYS A 10 14.26 -6.28 10.40
N ALA A 11 15.53 -6.68 10.32
CA ALA A 11 16.69 -5.85 10.62
C ALA A 11 17.20 -5.02 9.42
N GLY A 12 16.99 -5.48 8.17
CA GLY A 12 17.48 -4.79 6.97
C GLY A 12 16.72 -3.51 6.60
N ILE A 13 15.41 -3.45 6.91
CA ILE A 13 14.52 -2.35 6.49
C ILE A 13 14.89 -1.02 7.17
N ASN A 14 15.27 -1.04 8.45
CA ASN A 14 15.65 0.18 9.16
C ASN A 14 16.97 0.79 8.64
N HIS A 15 17.85 -0.02 8.04
CA HIS A 15 19.14 0.45 7.55
C HIS A 15 19.05 1.10 6.16
N LEU A 16 18.03 0.74 5.37
CA LEU A 16 17.76 1.30 4.03
C LEU A 16 17.02 2.65 4.08
N LEU A 17 16.17 2.86 5.08
CA LEU A 17 15.42 4.11 5.27
C LEU A 17 16.26 5.23 5.91
N ALA A 18 17.48 4.94 6.35
CA ALA A 18 18.36 5.89 7.03
C ALA A 18 19.31 6.66 6.10
N ASN A 19 19.51 6.20 4.86
CA ASN A 19 20.55 6.74 3.99
C ASN A 19 20.09 7.90 3.09
N ASP A 20 18.79 8.13 2.94
CA ASP A 20 18.27 9.33 2.28
C ASP A 20 17.38 10.09 3.25
N ASN A 21 17.77 11.33 3.53
CA ASN A 21 17.24 12.24 4.55
C ASN A 21 15.79 12.73 4.28
N TRP A 22 14.95 11.90 3.66
CA TRP A 22 13.65 12.27 3.09
C TRP A 22 12.45 11.65 3.82
N LEU A 23 12.64 10.58 4.58
CA LEU A 23 11.56 9.98 5.37
C LEU A 23 11.56 10.59 6.79
N PRO A 24 10.54 11.37 7.19
CA PRO A 24 10.37 11.65 8.61
C PRO A 24 10.18 10.31 9.35
N PRO A 25 10.57 10.20 10.64
CA PRO A 25 10.33 8.99 11.41
C PRO A 25 8.86 8.58 11.26
N ALA A 26 8.60 7.46 10.58
CA ALA A 26 7.30 7.14 9.98
C ALA A 26 6.13 7.28 10.96
N ALA A 27 6.34 6.96 12.24
CA ALA A 27 5.32 7.05 13.28
C ALA A 27 4.92 8.50 13.67
N THR A 28 5.85 9.45 13.69
CA THR A 28 5.58 10.81 14.21
C THR A 28 4.93 11.70 13.16
N GLY A 29 5.31 11.54 11.89
CA GLY A 29 4.73 12.26 10.76
C GLY A 29 3.32 11.79 10.41
N TYR A 30 3.11 10.47 10.38
CA TYR A 30 1.82 9.82 10.08
C TYR A 30 0.69 10.30 11.00
N ALA A 31 0.93 10.22 12.31
CA ALA A 31 -0.07 10.62 13.30
C ALA A 31 -0.34 12.13 13.25
N ALA A 32 0.66 12.95 12.89
CA ALA A 32 0.48 14.39 12.74
C ALA A 32 -0.32 14.76 11.48
N MET A 33 -0.06 14.14 10.33
CA MET A 33 -0.83 14.37 9.10
C MET A 33 -2.29 13.95 9.26
N LEU A 34 -2.53 12.75 9.82
CA LEU A 34 -3.89 12.28 10.07
C LEU A 34 -4.62 13.13 11.11
N ARG A 35 -3.94 13.59 12.17
CA ARG A 35 -4.54 14.51 13.14
C ARG A 35 -4.93 15.83 12.48
N GLN A 36 -4.10 16.38 11.61
CA GLN A 36 -4.41 17.63 10.89
C GLN A 36 -5.62 17.44 9.97
N CYS A 37 -5.67 16.36 9.18
CA CYS A 37 -6.81 16.04 8.32
C CYS A 37 -8.10 15.73 9.11
N LYS A 38 -7.98 15.18 10.33
CA LYS A 38 -9.12 14.93 11.24
C LYS A 38 -9.62 16.20 11.93
N ARG A 39 -8.74 17.13 12.34
CA ARG A 39 -9.15 18.38 13.04
C ARG A 39 -10.09 19.23 12.19
N GLY A 40 -9.86 19.33 10.88
CA GLY A 40 -10.76 20.03 9.97
C GLY A 40 -12.09 19.35 9.71
N TYR A 41 -12.23 18.09 10.14
CA TYR A 41 -13.39 17.24 9.87
C TYR A 41 -14.20 16.91 11.13
N ALA A 42 -13.58 16.98 12.32
CA ALA A 42 -14.23 16.71 13.61
C ALA A 42 -15.24 17.80 14.03
N ASP A 43 -15.22 18.98 13.41
CA ASP A 43 -16.18 20.07 13.63
C ASP A 43 -17.56 19.85 12.96
N GLY A 44 -17.90 18.61 12.56
CA GLY A 44 -19.28 18.21 12.25
C GLY A 44 -19.91 18.81 10.98
N LYS A 45 -19.13 19.49 10.13
CA LYS A 45 -19.63 20.02 8.85
C LYS A 45 -19.17 19.14 7.69
N SER A 46 -20.10 18.82 6.79
CA SER A 46 -19.93 17.88 5.68
C SER A 46 -18.59 18.02 4.97
N GLY A 47 -18.00 16.90 4.56
CA GLY A 47 -16.72 16.81 3.85
C GLY A 47 -16.57 17.61 2.55
N SER A 48 -17.59 18.38 2.16
CA SER A 48 -17.60 19.35 1.07
C SER A 48 -17.21 20.78 1.49
N ASP A 49 -17.01 21.08 2.78
CA ASP A 49 -16.72 22.45 3.23
C ASP A 49 -15.30 22.90 2.83
N ARG A 50 -15.18 24.15 2.35
CA ARG A 50 -13.94 24.79 1.89
C ARG A 50 -12.84 24.76 2.96
N ARG A 51 -13.22 24.76 4.25
CA ARG A 51 -12.29 24.68 5.38
C ARG A 51 -11.54 23.34 5.42
N GLY A 52 -12.24 22.21 5.29
CA GLY A 52 -11.60 20.88 5.29
C GLY A 52 -10.65 20.67 4.11
N HIS A 53 -10.97 21.23 2.95
CA HIS A 53 -10.06 21.23 1.79
C HIS A 53 -8.81 22.07 2.05
N ARG A 54 -8.95 23.27 2.65
CA ARG A 54 -7.83 24.15 2.99
C ARG A 54 -6.86 23.51 3.98
N GLU A 55 -7.39 22.90 5.04
CA GLU A 55 -6.58 22.25 6.07
C GLU A 55 -5.84 21.01 5.55
N ALA A 56 -6.44 20.25 4.64
CA ALA A 56 -5.75 19.15 3.96
C ALA A 56 -4.60 19.64 3.06
N GLN A 57 -4.81 20.73 2.31
CA GLN A 57 -3.75 21.35 1.48
C GLN A 57 -2.61 21.90 2.33
N GLU A 58 -2.91 22.52 3.46
CA GLU A 58 -1.91 23.02 4.40
C GLU A 58 -1.12 21.88 5.05
N GLY A 59 -1.79 20.78 5.40
CA GLY A 59 -1.14 19.54 5.82
C GLY A 59 -0.13 19.07 4.78
N LEU A 60 -0.55 18.89 3.52
CA LEU A 60 0.35 18.46 2.45
C LEU A 60 1.54 19.42 2.27
N ARG A 61 1.33 20.73 2.30
CA ARG A 61 2.41 21.72 2.20
C ARG A 61 3.40 21.62 3.36
N ARG A 62 2.91 21.40 4.58
CA ARG A 62 3.77 21.24 5.75
C ARG A 62 4.64 19.97 5.66
N PHE A 63 4.11 18.89 5.10
CA PHE A 63 4.82 17.61 4.99
C PHE A 63 5.71 17.51 3.75
N PHE A 64 5.27 18.03 2.62
CA PHE A 64 5.90 17.81 1.31
C PHE A 64 6.46 19.08 0.66
N GLY A 65 6.30 20.25 1.30
CA GLY A 65 6.78 21.53 0.76
C GLY A 65 6.27 21.79 -0.65
N ASP A 66 7.19 22.11 -1.56
CA ASP A 66 6.90 22.45 -2.95
C ASP A 66 6.28 21.30 -3.76
N LYS A 67 6.41 20.05 -3.28
CA LYS A 67 5.82 18.86 -3.92
C LYS A 67 4.32 18.71 -3.63
N ALA A 68 3.78 19.46 -2.67
CA ALA A 68 2.40 19.32 -2.20
C ALA A 68 1.36 19.50 -3.31
N ALA A 69 1.58 20.44 -4.24
CA ALA A 69 0.65 20.68 -5.34
C ALA A 69 0.55 19.49 -6.31
N ALA A 70 1.70 18.89 -6.65
CA ALA A 70 1.75 17.70 -7.50
C ALA A 70 1.09 16.49 -6.83
N ILE A 71 1.34 16.28 -5.53
CA ILE A 71 0.71 15.22 -4.74
C ILE A 71 -0.81 15.44 -4.65
N ALA A 72 -1.27 16.67 -4.41
CA ALA A 72 -2.69 16.98 -4.36
C ALA A 72 -3.41 16.72 -5.69
N ALA A 73 -2.75 16.93 -6.83
CA ALA A 73 -3.30 16.64 -8.15
C ALA A 73 -3.49 15.13 -8.37
N GLU A 74 -2.52 14.32 -7.95
CA GLU A 74 -2.61 12.86 -8.03
C GLU A 74 -3.62 12.28 -7.02
N TYR A 75 -3.74 12.86 -5.83
CA TYR A 75 -4.61 12.38 -4.75
C TYR A 75 -5.71 13.38 -4.41
N PRO A 76 -6.67 13.63 -5.33
CA PRO A 76 -7.74 14.57 -5.09
C PRO A 76 -8.63 14.07 -3.95
N SER A 77 -8.87 14.93 -2.95
CA SER A 77 -9.66 14.53 -1.77
C SER A 77 -11.09 14.15 -2.12
N ARG A 78 -11.71 14.77 -3.12
CA ARG A 78 -13.11 14.54 -3.55
C ARG A 78 -14.10 14.49 -2.37
N GLY A 79 -13.91 15.40 -1.42
CA GLY A 79 -14.70 15.49 -0.19
C GLY A 79 -14.36 14.47 0.91
N ARG A 80 -13.28 13.70 0.72
CA ARG A 80 -12.79 12.62 1.58
C ARG A 80 -11.29 12.79 1.91
N PRO A 81 -10.91 13.90 2.58
CA PRO A 81 -9.49 14.24 2.80
C PRO A 81 -8.73 13.22 3.65
N VAL A 82 -9.39 12.59 4.62
CA VAL A 82 -8.79 11.52 5.43
C VAL A 82 -8.42 10.32 4.56
N GLN A 83 -9.27 9.94 3.60
CA GLN A 83 -9.01 8.82 2.69
C GLN A 83 -7.92 9.17 1.67
N ALA A 84 -7.87 10.40 1.17
CA ALA A 84 -6.78 10.83 0.30
C ALA A 84 -5.42 10.84 1.03
N ALA A 85 -5.38 11.36 2.27
CA ALA A 85 -4.19 11.29 3.10
C ALA A 85 -3.78 9.84 3.41
N ALA A 86 -4.74 8.97 3.72
CA ALA A 86 -4.47 7.55 3.94
C ALA A 86 -3.94 6.85 2.68
N ALA A 87 -4.43 7.20 1.49
CA ALA A 87 -3.92 6.67 0.23
C ALA A 87 -2.47 7.11 -0.04
N ILE A 88 -2.15 8.39 0.16
CA ILE A 88 -0.77 8.91 0.06
C ILE A 88 0.17 8.14 0.98
N LEU A 89 -0.21 7.99 2.26
CA LEU A 89 0.59 7.28 3.25
C LEU A 89 0.70 5.79 2.94
N SER A 90 -0.37 5.15 2.45
CA SER A 90 -0.32 3.75 2.03
C SER A 90 0.68 3.52 0.91
N ASP A 91 0.75 4.44 -0.04
CA ASP A 91 1.64 4.31 -1.19
C ASP A 91 3.09 4.53 -0.76
N LEU A 92 3.38 5.51 0.11
CA LEU A 92 4.73 5.78 0.62
C LEU A 92 5.26 4.70 1.56
N ASP A 93 4.52 4.38 2.62
CA ASP A 93 5.01 3.54 3.72
C ASP A 93 5.03 2.05 3.36
N TRP A 94 4.16 1.62 2.45
CA TRP A 94 3.96 0.20 2.16
C TRP A 94 4.25 -0.16 0.71
N ALA A 95 3.58 0.50 -0.25
CA ALA A 95 3.67 0.06 -1.64
C ALA A 95 5.03 0.39 -2.27
N TRP A 96 5.52 1.60 -2.07
CA TRP A 96 6.77 2.09 -2.64
C TRP A 96 7.99 1.46 -1.94
N ALA A 97 8.02 1.49 -0.61
CA ALA A 97 9.05 0.82 0.20
C ALA A 97 9.06 -0.71 0.02
N GLY A 98 7.88 -1.32 -0.05
CA GLY A 98 7.72 -2.75 -0.32
C GLY A 98 8.27 -3.13 -1.69
N ARG A 99 7.96 -2.36 -2.74
CA ARG A 99 8.50 -2.61 -4.08
C ARG A 99 10.04 -2.50 -4.13
N ALA A 100 10.64 -1.58 -3.39
CA ALA A 100 12.10 -1.48 -3.30
C ALA A 100 12.69 -2.75 -2.65
N SER A 101 12.08 -3.23 -1.56
CA SER A 101 12.47 -4.49 -0.90
C SER A 101 12.31 -5.71 -1.82
N ASP A 102 11.18 -5.78 -2.54
CA ASP A 102 10.89 -6.86 -3.49
C ASP A 102 11.96 -6.91 -4.58
N ARG A 103 12.34 -5.76 -5.16
CA ARG A 103 13.38 -5.67 -6.19
C ARG A 103 14.73 -6.18 -5.65
N MET A 104 15.16 -5.67 -4.50
CA MET A 104 16.45 -6.06 -3.90
C MET A 104 16.51 -7.55 -3.59
N LEU A 105 15.45 -8.13 -3.01
CA LEU A 105 15.45 -9.54 -2.64
C LEU A 105 15.28 -10.46 -3.84
N SER A 106 14.57 -10.01 -4.88
CA SER A 106 14.36 -10.80 -6.10
C SER A 106 15.64 -11.10 -6.88
N GLU A 107 16.72 -10.36 -6.63
CA GLU A 107 18.06 -10.63 -7.19
C GLU A 107 18.70 -11.89 -6.58
N HIS A 108 18.24 -12.32 -5.41
CA HIS A 108 18.87 -13.40 -4.65
C HIS A 108 17.96 -14.61 -4.43
N THR A 109 16.64 -14.41 -4.41
CA THR A 109 15.67 -15.47 -4.12
C THR A 109 14.32 -15.18 -4.77
N PRO A 110 13.48 -16.20 -5.08
CA PRO A 110 12.09 -15.95 -5.41
C PRO A 110 11.37 -15.17 -4.31
N VAL A 111 10.72 -14.05 -4.68
CA VAL A 111 9.93 -13.21 -3.77
C VAL A 111 8.45 -13.31 -4.14
N TYR A 112 7.60 -13.58 -3.16
CA TYR A 112 6.14 -13.68 -3.36
C TYR A 112 5.44 -12.54 -2.59
N SER A 113 5.19 -11.44 -3.30
CA SER A 113 4.54 -10.24 -2.75
C SER A 113 3.04 -10.27 -3.02
N TYR A 114 2.24 -9.74 -2.09
CA TYR A 114 0.80 -9.61 -2.25
C TYR A 114 0.21 -8.30 -1.74
N GLY A 115 -0.89 -7.89 -2.37
CA GLY A 115 -1.77 -6.81 -1.92
C GLY A 115 -3.13 -7.35 -1.47
N PHE A 116 -3.45 -7.19 -0.18
CA PHE A 116 -4.79 -7.44 0.33
C PHE A 116 -5.72 -6.28 -0.02
N ALA A 117 -6.89 -6.59 -0.58
CA ALA A 117 -7.77 -5.63 -1.23
C ALA A 117 -9.26 -5.82 -0.92
N ASP A 118 -9.61 -6.56 0.15
CA ASP A 118 -10.98 -6.55 0.66
C ASP A 118 -11.26 -5.25 1.43
N ARG A 119 -12.18 -4.45 0.90
CA ARG A 119 -12.58 -3.16 1.49
C ARG A 119 -13.65 -3.30 2.58
N THR A 120 -14.16 -4.51 2.77
CA THR A 120 -15.20 -4.86 3.73
C THR A 120 -14.70 -5.87 4.76
N ALA A 121 -13.39 -6.06 4.84
CA ALA A 121 -12.77 -6.90 5.85
C ALA A 121 -13.16 -6.41 7.25
N PRO A 122 -13.58 -7.31 8.16
CA PRO A 122 -13.78 -6.96 9.56
C PRO A 122 -12.47 -6.41 10.13
N PRO A 123 -12.49 -5.26 10.85
CA PRO A 123 -11.29 -4.74 11.46
C PRO A 123 -10.89 -5.58 12.68
N ILE A 124 -9.59 -5.75 12.91
CA ILE A 124 -9.05 -6.45 14.09
C ILE A 124 -9.01 -5.59 15.35
N PHE A 125 -9.23 -4.27 15.22
CA PHE A 125 -9.35 -3.32 16.32
C PHE A 125 -10.56 -2.40 16.11
N PRO A 126 -11.20 -1.90 17.17
CA PRO A 126 -12.23 -0.88 17.05
C PRO A 126 -11.69 0.37 16.32
N LEU A 127 -12.41 0.82 15.29
CA LEU A 127 -12.06 2.04 14.57
C LEU A 127 -12.82 3.25 15.14
N PRO A 128 -12.19 4.44 15.19
CA PRO A 128 -12.91 5.67 15.52
C PRO A 128 -14.09 5.91 14.58
N GLY A 129 -15.16 6.51 15.09
CA GLY A 129 -16.34 6.86 14.30
C GLY A 129 -16.00 7.66 13.04
N GLY A 130 -16.67 7.35 11.92
CA GLY A 130 -16.47 8.00 10.63
C GLY A 130 -15.25 7.51 9.82
N VAL A 131 -14.48 6.55 10.33
CA VAL A 131 -13.39 5.90 9.60
C VAL A 131 -13.90 4.61 8.96
N GLU A 132 -13.86 4.54 7.64
CA GLU A 132 -14.12 3.29 6.92
C GLU A 132 -12.94 2.32 7.10
N PRO A 133 -13.19 1.04 7.48
CA PRO A 133 -12.13 0.06 7.68
C PRO A 133 -11.31 -0.21 6.42
N LEU A 134 -11.96 -0.29 5.25
CA LEU A 134 -11.32 -0.62 3.97
C LEU A 134 -10.38 -1.84 4.10
N ALA A 135 -9.37 -1.94 3.22
CA ALA A 135 -8.30 -2.92 3.33
C ALA A 135 -7.17 -2.37 4.21
N SER A 136 -7.43 -2.25 5.51
CA SER A 136 -6.55 -1.60 6.49
C SER A 136 -5.50 -2.51 7.12
N HIS A 137 -4.58 -1.86 7.81
CA HIS A 137 -3.78 -2.31 8.95
C HIS A 137 -4.09 -3.70 9.56
N GLY A 138 -3.62 -4.84 9.01
CA GLY A 138 -3.84 -6.17 9.60
C GLY A 138 -5.26 -6.75 9.45
N SER A 139 -6.13 -6.17 8.63
CA SER A 139 -7.51 -6.65 8.47
C SER A 139 -7.64 -8.02 7.78
N GLU A 140 -6.59 -8.48 7.11
CA GLU A 140 -6.48 -9.82 6.56
C GLU A 140 -6.31 -10.90 7.63
N LEU A 141 -5.85 -10.54 8.84
CA LEU A 141 -5.71 -11.51 9.94
C LEU A 141 -7.06 -12.09 10.37
N SER A 142 -8.15 -11.35 10.18
CA SER A 142 -9.53 -11.85 10.38
C SER A 142 -9.90 -13.02 9.48
N PHE A 143 -9.13 -13.29 8.42
CA PHE A 143 -9.33 -14.40 7.48
C PHE A 143 -8.55 -15.65 7.87
N LEU A 144 -7.57 -15.50 8.78
CA LEU A 144 -6.64 -16.56 9.17
C LEU A 144 -6.95 -17.15 10.53
N PHE A 145 -7.52 -16.33 11.41
CA PHE A 145 -7.78 -16.69 12.80
C PHE A 145 -9.28 -16.70 13.08
N PRO A 146 -9.74 -17.57 14.00
CA PRO A 146 -11.12 -17.59 14.44
C PRO A 146 -11.49 -16.27 15.14
N GLY A 147 -12.76 -15.86 15.04
CA GLY A 147 -13.32 -14.75 15.82
C GLY A 147 -14.02 -13.67 15.01
N ALA A 148 -13.77 -13.58 13.70
CA ALA A 148 -14.47 -12.65 12.83
C ALA A 148 -15.66 -13.31 12.12
N ALA A 149 -16.79 -12.59 12.03
CA ALA A 149 -17.90 -12.98 11.18
C ALA A 149 -17.56 -12.63 9.71
N LEU A 150 -17.22 -13.65 8.92
CA LEU A 150 -16.90 -13.52 7.50
C LEU A 150 -18.13 -13.82 6.62
N THR A 151 -18.22 -13.19 5.46
CA THR A 151 -19.15 -13.61 4.40
C THR A 151 -18.68 -14.93 3.76
N ARG A 152 -19.52 -15.53 2.91
CA ARG A 152 -19.14 -16.75 2.18
C ARG A 152 -17.91 -16.56 1.30
N GLU A 153 -17.83 -15.46 0.56
CA GLU A 153 -16.69 -15.20 -0.34
C GLU A 153 -15.42 -14.84 0.44
N GLN A 154 -15.56 -14.21 1.61
CA GLN A 154 -14.44 -13.96 2.51
C GLN A 154 -13.90 -15.25 3.14
N ARG A 155 -14.77 -16.19 3.55
CA ARG A 155 -14.31 -17.51 4.03
C ARG A 155 -13.51 -18.25 2.98
N LYS A 156 -14.01 -18.31 1.74
CA LYS A 156 -13.25 -18.91 0.63
C LYS A 156 -11.90 -18.24 0.41
N LEU A 157 -11.84 -16.90 0.52
CA LEU A 157 -10.57 -16.19 0.44
C LEU A 157 -9.63 -16.60 1.58
N GLY A 158 -10.14 -16.72 2.81
CA GLY A 158 -9.38 -17.20 3.96
C GLY A 158 -8.82 -18.61 3.74
N ASP A 159 -9.62 -19.53 3.23
CA ASP A 159 -9.18 -20.90 2.91
C ASP A 159 -8.04 -20.90 1.87
N MET A 160 -8.13 -20.05 0.85
CA MET A 160 -7.06 -19.87 -0.14
C MET A 160 -5.79 -19.27 0.50
N MET A 161 -5.94 -18.24 1.34
CA MET A 161 -4.82 -17.60 2.04
C MET A 161 -4.07 -18.58 2.95
N ILE A 162 -4.81 -19.33 3.77
CA ILE A 162 -4.25 -20.37 4.64
C ILE A 162 -3.48 -21.39 3.81
N THR A 163 -4.03 -21.82 2.67
CA THR A 163 -3.35 -22.77 1.78
C THR A 163 -2.06 -22.20 1.20
N TYR A 164 -2.08 -20.99 0.63
CA TYR A 164 -0.87 -20.35 0.09
C TYR A 164 0.22 -20.22 1.15
N TRP A 165 -0.14 -19.73 2.34
CA TRP A 165 0.85 -19.42 3.38
C TRP A 165 1.40 -20.70 4.03
N SER A 166 0.55 -21.71 4.25
CA SER A 166 0.99 -23.00 4.78
C SER A 166 1.93 -23.71 3.80
N ARG A 167 1.66 -23.63 2.50
CA ARG A 167 2.54 -24.22 1.48
C ARG A 167 3.87 -23.48 1.41
N PHE A 168 3.86 -22.15 1.38
CA PHE A 168 5.10 -21.38 1.42
C PHE A 168 5.93 -21.70 2.67
N ALA A 169 5.31 -21.78 3.85
CA ALA A 169 6.01 -22.15 5.08
C ALA A 169 6.64 -23.55 5.00
N ALA A 170 6.01 -24.49 4.30
CA ALA A 170 6.50 -25.86 4.16
C ALA A 170 7.57 -26.03 3.06
N THR A 171 7.48 -25.27 1.95
CA THR A 171 8.26 -25.56 0.73
C THR A 171 8.96 -24.36 0.10
N GLY A 172 8.65 -23.13 0.54
CA GLY A 172 9.08 -21.90 -0.13
C GLY A 172 8.30 -21.56 -1.42
N ASP A 173 7.32 -22.38 -1.82
CA ASP A 173 6.43 -22.12 -2.97
C ASP A 173 4.96 -22.09 -2.50
N PRO A 174 4.22 -20.96 -2.63
CA PRO A 174 2.84 -20.88 -2.17
C PRO A 174 1.87 -21.69 -3.04
N ASN A 175 2.23 -22.06 -4.27
CA ASN A 175 1.27 -22.54 -5.28
C ASN A 175 0.73 -23.94 -4.97
N ALA A 176 -0.59 -24.11 -5.05
CA ALA A 176 -1.31 -25.39 -4.89
C ALA A 176 -2.17 -25.72 -6.12
N PRO A 177 -2.47 -27.01 -6.37
CA PRO A 177 -3.48 -27.38 -7.36
C PRO A 177 -4.84 -26.71 -7.08
N GLY A 178 -5.48 -26.19 -8.13
CA GLY A 178 -6.81 -25.56 -8.02
C GLY A 178 -6.82 -24.10 -7.54
N LEU A 179 -5.66 -23.53 -7.19
CA LEU A 179 -5.54 -22.11 -6.84
C LEU A 179 -5.01 -21.27 -8.01
N PRO A 180 -5.40 -19.99 -8.11
CA PRO A 180 -4.75 -19.05 -9.02
C PRO A 180 -3.22 -19.04 -8.81
N ARG A 181 -2.46 -19.02 -9.91
CA ARG A 181 -1.00 -19.08 -9.79
C ARG A 181 -0.46 -17.79 -9.16
N TRP A 182 0.29 -17.93 -8.06
CA TRP A 182 1.07 -16.87 -7.46
C TRP A 182 2.49 -16.93 -8.01
N SER A 183 2.77 -16.08 -8.98
CA SER A 183 4.11 -15.99 -9.58
C SER A 183 5.04 -15.14 -8.70
N PRO A 184 6.33 -15.47 -8.61
CA PRO A 184 7.29 -14.61 -7.93
C PRO A 184 7.40 -13.26 -8.64
N VAL A 185 7.69 -12.21 -7.87
CA VAL A 185 7.84 -10.85 -8.35
C VAL A 185 8.99 -10.79 -9.34
N ARG A 186 8.71 -10.23 -10.52
CA ARG A 186 9.73 -9.92 -11.54
C ARG A 186 9.60 -8.49 -12.04
N THR A 187 8.38 -8.01 -12.21
CA THR A 187 8.11 -6.72 -12.85
C THR A 187 6.87 -6.08 -12.23
N GLY A 188 6.96 -5.24 -11.19
CA GLY A 188 5.86 -4.38 -10.65
C GLY A 188 4.47 -5.02 -10.38
N HIS A 189 4.37 -6.33 -10.52
CA HIS A 189 3.16 -7.13 -10.48
C HIS A 189 3.26 -8.04 -9.27
N VAL A 190 2.17 -8.08 -8.52
CA VAL A 190 2.06 -8.82 -7.27
C VAL A 190 0.77 -9.61 -7.26
N HIS A 191 0.63 -10.50 -6.27
CA HIS A 191 -0.60 -11.25 -6.12
C HIS A 191 -1.64 -10.42 -5.36
N ARG A 192 -2.82 -10.24 -5.92
CA ARG A 192 -3.94 -9.60 -5.23
C ARG A 192 -4.74 -10.65 -4.48
N LEU A 193 -5.17 -10.29 -3.27
CA LEU A 193 -6.06 -11.10 -2.44
C LEU A 193 -7.33 -10.29 -2.15
N ALA A 194 -8.42 -10.59 -2.86
CA ALA A 194 -9.73 -10.00 -2.65
C ALA A 194 -10.85 -11.05 -2.83
N PRO A 195 -11.98 -10.91 -2.12
CA PRO A 195 -13.09 -11.86 -2.24
C PRO A 195 -13.81 -11.71 -3.58
N GLY A 196 -14.43 -12.81 -4.02
CA GLY A 196 -15.26 -12.85 -5.22
C GLY A 196 -14.52 -13.23 -6.51
N PRO A 197 -15.26 -13.42 -7.61
CA PRO A 197 -14.71 -13.85 -8.89
C PRO A 197 -13.65 -12.88 -9.42
N GLY A 198 -12.48 -13.40 -9.80
CA GLY A 198 -11.36 -12.58 -10.30
C GLY A 198 -10.67 -11.71 -9.24
N GLY A 199 -11.02 -11.85 -7.96
CA GLY A 199 -10.39 -11.10 -6.87
C GLY A 199 -8.99 -11.59 -6.48
N VAL A 200 -8.65 -12.83 -6.86
CA VAL A 200 -7.35 -13.46 -6.59
C VAL A 200 -6.59 -13.68 -7.89
N GLY A 201 -5.36 -13.17 -7.98
CA GLY A 201 -4.53 -13.28 -9.18
C GLY A 201 -3.49 -12.17 -9.30
N ILE A 202 -2.84 -12.07 -10.45
CA ILE A 202 -1.80 -11.09 -10.70
C ILE A 202 -2.43 -9.69 -10.88
N TYR A 203 -1.83 -8.67 -10.27
CA TYR A 203 -2.27 -7.28 -10.38
C TYR A 203 -1.08 -6.33 -10.50
N ASN A 204 -1.25 -5.25 -11.27
CA ASN A 204 -0.23 -4.22 -11.45
C ASN A 204 -0.22 -3.27 -10.23
N GLN A 205 0.72 -3.48 -9.32
CA GLN A 205 0.88 -2.65 -8.12
C GLN A 205 1.39 -1.26 -8.46
N ASP A 206 2.30 -1.15 -9.43
CA ASP A 206 2.89 0.11 -9.85
C ASP A 206 1.82 1.09 -10.33
N ALA A 207 0.86 0.60 -11.12
CA ALA A 207 -0.28 1.40 -11.57
C ALA A 207 -1.26 1.71 -10.42
N LEU A 208 -1.57 0.71 -9.58
CA LEU A 208 -2.53 0.87 -8.48
C LEU A 208 -2.07 1.92 -7.44
N HIS A 209 -0.77 1.93 -7.14
CA HIS A 209 -0.15 2.78 -6.11
C HIS A 209 0.65 3.94 -6.70
N LYS A 210 0.46 4.22 -8.00
CA LYS A 210 1.09 5.34 -8.72
C LYS A 210 2.61 5.40 -8.49
N LEU A 211 3.26 4.24 -8.44
CA LEU A 211 4.66 4.17 -7.99
C LEU A 211 5.62 4.85 -8.98
N THR A 212 5.26 4.94 -10.26
CA THR A 212 5.98 5.76 -11.25
C THR A 212 5.92 7.25 -10.92
N PHE A 213 4.78 7.75 -10.43
CA PHE A 213 4.68 9.14 -9.97
C PHE A 213 5.61 9.38 -8.77
N TRP A 214 5.61 8.47 -7.79
CA TRP A 214 6.50 8.56 -6.63
C TRP A 214 7.98 8.49 -7.03
N ASP A 215 8.34 7.63 -7.99
CA ASP A 215 9.71 7.56 -8.52
C ASP A 215 10.15 8.89 -9.12
N ARG A 216 9.28 9.52 -9.94
CA ARG A 216 9.58 10.82 -10.56
C ARG A 216 9.68 11.91 -9.52
N LEU A 217 8.76 11.91 -8.55
CA LEU A 217 8.71 12.91 -7.49
C LEU A 217 9.94 12.85 -6.58
N ALA A 218 10.47 11.65 -6.31
CA ALA A 218 11.68 11.43 -5.53
C ALA A 218 12.98 11.58 -6.35
N GLY A 219 12.89 11.75 -7.68
CA GLY A 219 14.06 11.83 -8.55
C GLY A 219 14.78 10.50 -8.79
N VAL A 220 14.12 9.37 -8.48
CA VAL A 220 14.66 8.01 -8.67
C VAL A 220 14.14 7.34 -9.95
N TYR A 221 13.27 8.02 -10.70
CA TYR A 221 12.79 7.55 -12.00
C TYR A 221 13.92 7.54 -13.03
N ARG A 222 14.28 6.35 -13.51
CA ARG A 222 15.12 6.20 -14.70
C ARG A 222 14.20 6.10 -15.91
N VAL A 223 14.41 6.98 -16.89
CA VAL A 223 13.72 6.93 -18.18
C VAL A 223 14.00 5.56 -18.82
N PRO A 224 12.98 4.77 -19.17
CA PRO A 224 13.18 3.52 -19.91
C PRO A 224 13.94 3.81 -21.21
N ALA A 225 14.86 2.94 -21.61
CA ALA A 225 15.69 3.13 -22.80
C ALA A 225 14.89 3.36 -24.10
N GLU A 226 13.61 2.96 -24.14
CA GLU A 226 12.71 3.18 -25.28
C GLU A 226 12.21 4.63 -25.42
N GLU A 227 12.24 5.43 -24.34
CA GLU A 227 11.89 6.87 -24.37
C GLU A 227 13.13 7.78 -24.47
N ALA A 228 14.33 7.23 -24.32
CA ALA A 228 15.57 7.95 -24.59
C ALA A 228 15.73 8.09 -26.11
N GLY A 229 15.19 9.17 -26.67
CA GLY A 229 15.42 9.53 -28.07
C GLY A 229 16.92 9.50 -28.41
N PRO A 230 17.29 9.19 -29.67
CA PRO A 230 18.69 9.05 -30.06
C PRO A 230 19.36 10.43 -30.03
N GLY A 231 20.01 10.78 -28.92
CA GLY A 231 20.63 12.11 -28.82
C GLY A 231 21.25 12.54 -27.49
N ALA A 232 21.49 11.64 -26.53
CA ALA A 232 22.21 11.99 -25.30
C ALA A 232 23.50 11.17 -25.18
N GLY A 233 24.46 11.50 -26.04
CA GLY A 233 25.81 10.97 -26.02
C GLY A 233 26.71 11.82 -26.91
N ALA A 234 27.28 12.87 -26.33
CA ALA A 234 28.49 13.57 -26.78
C ALA A 234 29.22 14.07 -25.54
#